data_AF-A0AAW8JJS2-F1
#
_entry.id   AF-A0AAW8JJS2-F1
#
_cell.length_a   1.000
_cell.length_b   1.000
_cell.length_c   1.000
_cell.angle_alpha   90.00
_cell.angle_beta   90.00
_cell.angle_gamma   90.00
#
_symmetry.space_group_name_H-M   'P 1'
#
loop_
_entity.id
_entity.type
_entity.pdbx_description
1 polymer ?
#
loop_
_entity_poly.entity_id
_entity_poly.type
_entity_poly.pdbx_seq_one_letter_code
_entity_poly.pdbx_strand_id
1 'polypeptide(L)'
;MGRFISKDPIRLLGGYNIYAYAPNPIGWIDPYGLERIKSPKTIRYSQTGYSPCFGNGGNVNGLAHRLTADPSYAKQVDPIRLVRFNDLPKNVQSKLLEQGAKSNMVFSLDNRRLAAAKQAKVGVNTRWATPEEIQNEATLRRFSTNDAGKSICHN
;
A
#
# COMPACT_ATOMS: atom_id res chain seq x y z
N MET A 1 -6.98 -35.55 -13.75
CA MET A 1 -7.57 -34.50 -12.88
C MET A 1 -6.46 -33.70 -12.23
N GLY A 2 -5.87 -32.75 -12.97
CA GLY A 2 -4.82 -31.85 -12.46
C GLY A 2 -5.39 -30.44 -12.37
N ARG A 3 -5.67 -29.95 -11.16
CA ARG A 3 -6.08 -28.57 -10.94
C ARG A 3 -4.83 -27.70 -10.99
N PHE A 4 -4.87 -26.75 -11.91
CA PHE A 4 -3.80 -25.78 -12.17
C PHE A 4 -3.39 -25.04 -10.90
N ILE A 5 -2.08 -25.10 -10.64
CA ILE A 5 -1.35 -24.20 -9.76
C ILE A 5 -1.49 -22.81 -10.36
N SER A 6 -2.28 -21.94 -9.71
CA SER A 6 -2.29 -20.52 -10.05
C SER A 6 -0.95 -19.94 -9.62
N LYS A 7 0.01 -19.93 -10.55
CA LYS A 7 1.20 -19.09 -10.48
C LYS A 7 0.76 -17.73 -11.01
N ASP A 8 0.77 -16.69 -10.18
CA ASP A 8 0.51 -15.31 -10.60
C ASP A 8 1.36 -14.97 -11.84
N PRO A 9 0.77 -14.69 -13.01
CA PRO A 9 1.54 -14.35 -14.18
C PRO A 9 1.94 -12.87 -14.11
N ILE A 10 3.01 -12.58 -13.37
CA ILE A 10 3.90 -11.49 -13.77
C ILE A 10 4.80 -12.07 -14.86
N ARG A 11 4.49 -11.72 -16.12
CA ARG A 11 5.43 -11.56 -17.25
C ARG A 11 4.63 -11.42 -18.54
N LEU A 12 4.52 -10.18 -19.06
CA LEU A 12 4.44 -9.97 -20.50
C LEU A 12 4.97 -8.57 -20.88
N LEU A 13 6.20 -8.57 -21.40
CA LEU A 13 6.76 -7.73 -22.46
C LEU A 13 6.53 -6.21 -22.42
N GLY A 14 7.59 -5.45 -22.07
CA GLY A 14 7.62 -4.01 -22.29
C GLY A 14 8.91 -3.31 -21.86
N GLY A 15 10.00 -3.52 -22.61
CA GLY A 15 11.08 -2.54 -22.75
C GLY A 15 12.19 -2.54 -21.69
N TYR A 16 13.43 -2.54 -22.17
CA TYR A 16 14.62 -2.12 -21.43
C TYR A 16 14.33 -0.83 -20.64
N ASN A 17 14.39 -0.89 -19.31
CA ASN A 17 14.53 0.32 -18.51
C ASN A 17 15.84 0.24 -17.73
N ILE A 18 16.84 0.96 -18.22
CA ILE A 18 18.23 0.97 -17.76
C ILE A 18 18.46 2.06 -16.71
N TYR A 19 17.42 2.52 -15.99
CA TYR A 19 17.62 3.46 -14.87
C TYR A 19 18.07 2.68 -13.64
N ALA A 20 19.37 2.37 -13.62
CA ALA A 20 20.09 2.14 -12.38
C ALA A 20 19.91 3.40 -11.50
N TYR A 21 18.99 3.34 -10.54
CA TYR A 21 19.03 4.24 -9.39
C TYR A 21 19.92 3.58 -8.35
N ALA A 22 21.08 4.20 -8.14
CA ALA A 22 22.11 3.78 -7.21
C ALA A 22 21.54 3.42 -5.83
N PRO A 23 22.10 2.41 -5.15
CA PRO A 23 21.69 2.07 -3.79
C PRO A 23 22.08 3.22 -2.87
N ASN A 24 21.11 4.00 -2.41
CA ASN A 24 21.28 4.91 -1.29
C ASN A 24 20.54 4.31 -0.08
N PRO A 25 21.18 3.46 0.75
CA PRO A 25 20.54 2.72 1.83
C PRO A 25 20.42 3.51 3.15
N ILE A 26 20.34 4.85 3.10
CA ILE A 26 20.19 5.67 4.32
C ILE A 26 18.70 5.94 4.51
N GLY A 27 18.02 5.02 5.21
CA GLY A 27 16.58 4.86 5.03
C GLY A 27 15.74 4.35 6.21
N TRP A 28 16.24 4.42 7.45
CA TRP A 28 15.48 4.27 8.71
C TRP A 28 15.01 2.84 9.05
N ILE A 29 15.89 2.09 9.71
CA ILE A 29 15.48 1.04 10.64
C ILE A 29 15.04 1.76 11.92
N ASP A 30 13.74 1.72 12.22
CA ASP A 30 13.22 2.10 13.54
C ASP A 30 13.38 0.89 14.49
N PRO A 31 14.26 0.97 15.50
CA PRO A 31 14.60 -0.16 16.37
C PRO A 31 13.54 -0.46 17.45
N TYR A 32 12.53 0.39 17.63
CA TYR A 32 11.51 0.23 18.66
C TYR A 32 10.18 -0.19 18.02
N GLY A 33 9.92 -1.50 17.95
CA GLY A 33 8.77 -2.14 17.29
C GLY A 33 7.34 -1.73 17.70
N LEU A 34 7.15 -0.58 18.35
CA LEU A 34 5.90 0.15 18.53
C LEU A 34 5.42 0.84 17.25
N GLU A 35 6.29 1.14 16.27
CA GLU A 35 5.89 1.68 14.96
C GLU A 35 5.15 0.67 14.06
N ARG A 36 5.18 -0.62 14.41
CA ARG A 36 4.54 -1.68 13.62
C ARG A 36 3.03 -1.49 13.47
N ILE A 37 2.36 -0.84 14.40
CA ILE A 37 0.92 -0.61 14.35
C ILE A 37 0.66 0.88 14.17
N LYS A 38 0.69 1.37 12.92
CA LYS A 38 0.33 2.76 12.64
C LYS A 38 -1.19 2.94 12.64
N SER A 39 -1.63 4.08 13.16
CA SER A 39 -3.04 4.45 13.08
C SER A 39 -3.46 4.57 11.61
N PRO A 40 -4.49 3.85 11.17
CA PRO A 40 -4.88 3.83 9.76
C PRO A 40 -5.33 5.22 9.27
N LYS A 41 -5.75 6.12 10.18
CA LYS A 41 -6.13 7.51 9.88
C LYS A 41 -4.99 8.35 9.28
N THR A 42 -3.73 8.07 9.64
CA THR A 42 -2.57 8.86 9.20
C THR A 42 -2.11 8.46 7.79
N ILE A 43 -2.45 7.25 7.36
CA ILE A 43 -1.98 6.68 6.10
C ILE A 43 -2.92 7.07 4.95
N ARG A 44 -2.33 7.49 3.82
CA ARG A 44 -3.03 7.86 2.59
C ARG A 44 -3.17 6.69 1.62
N TYR A 45 -4.21 6.72 0.82
CA TYR A 45 -4.40 5.75 -0.26
C TYR A 45 -3.53 6.11 -1.46
N SER A 46 -2.98 5.11 -2.15
CA SER A 46 -2.28 5.34 -3.42
C SER A 46 -3.25 5.56 -4.59
N GLN A 47 -4.47 5.01 -4.51
CA GLN A 47 -5.45 5.00 -5.61
C GLN A 47 -6.76 5.63 -5.21
N THR A 48 -7.52 6.06 -6.21
CA THR A 48 -8.90 6.50 -6.03
C THR A 48 -9.84 5.35 -5.69
N GLY A 49 -9.63 4.14 -6.23
CA GLY A 49 -10.49 2.99 -5.98
C GLY A 49 -9.71 1.71 -5.65
N TYR A 50 -10.44 0.69 -5.18
CA TYR A 50 -9.94 -0.67 -5.03
C TYR A 50 -11.03 -1.69 -5.34
N SER A 51 -10.63 -2.89 -5.75
CA SER A 51 -11.57 -4.01 -5.82
C SER A 51 -11.96 -4.47 -4.41
N PRO A 52 -13.26 -4.63 -4.09
CA PRO A 52 -13.71 -5.04 -2.77
C PRO A 52 -13.30 -6.49 -2.44
N CYS A 53 -12.95 -7.31 -3.42
CA CYS A 53 -12.47 -8.67 -3.22
C CYS A 53 -10.94 -8.76 -3.15
N PHE A 54 -10.45 -9.64 -2.28
CA PHE A 54 -9.08 -10.14 -2.24
C PHE A 54 -8.92 -11.28 -3.24
N GLY A 55 -7.70 -11.49 -3.76
CA GLY A 55 -7.42 -12.58 -4.71
C GLY A 55 -7.72 -13.98 -4.16
N ASN A 56 -7.77 -14.12 -2.83
CA ASN A 56 -8.04 -15.37 -2.13
C ASN A 56 -9.54 -15.61 -1.85
N GLY A 57 -10.44 -14.86 -2.49
CA GLY A 57 -11.89 -14.98 -2.32
C GLY A 57 -12.49 -14.26 -1.10
N GLY A 58 -11.66 -13.70 -0.21
CA GLY A 58 -12.12 -12.81 0.86
C GLY A 58 -12.57 -11.44 0.34
N ASN A 59 -13.24 -10.64 1.17
CA ASN A 59 -13.60 -9.26 0.84
C ASN A 59 -13.18 -8.27 1.93
N VAL A 60 -13.05 -6.99 1.56
CA VAL A 60 -12.63 -5.90 2.47
C VAL A 60 -13.58 -5.78 3.65
N ASN A 61 -14.89 -5.84 3.41
CA ASN A 61 -15.91 -5.76 4.46
C ASN A 61 -15.81 -6.92 5.46
N GLY A 62 -15.59 -8.15 4.99
CA GLY A 62 -15.44 -9.33 5.86
C GLY A 62 -14.16 -9.27 6.67
N LEU A 63 -13.07 -8.72 6.12
CA LEU A 63 -11.87 -8.42 6.89
C LEU A 63 -12.17 -7.35 7.96
N ALA A 64 -12.88 -6.27 7.62
CA ALA A 64 -13.24 -5.23 8.55
C ALA A 64 -14.12 -5.76 9.69
N HIS A 65 -15.17 -6.54 9.39
CA HIS A 65 -16.02 -7.19 10.38
C HIS A 65 -15.20 -8.08 11.33
N ARG A 66 -14.26 -8.86 10.77
CA ARG A 66 -13.40 -9.73 11.58
C ARG A 66 -12.44 -8.95 12.46
N LEU A 67 -11.87 -7.85 11.98
CA LEU A 67 -11.02 -6.96 12.78
C LEU A 67 -11.81 -6.26 13.89
N THR A 68 -13.07 -5.90 13.64
CA THR A 68 -13.97 -5.33 14.65
C THR A 68 -14.35 -6.37 15.70
N ALA A 69 -14.61 -7.62 15.30
CA ALA A 69 -14.99 -8.70 16.20
C ALA A 69 -13.81 -9.23 17.04
N ASP A 70 -12.64 -9.38 16.43
CA ASP A 70 -11.40 -9.79 17.09
C ASP A 70 -10.23 -8.89 16.67
N PRO A 71 -9.90 -7.86 17.48
CA PRO A 71 -8.75 -7.00 17.24
C PRO A 71 -7.41 -7.75 17.23
N SER A 72 -7.31 -8.93 17.86
CA SER A 72 -6.08 -9.73 17.89
C SER A 72 -5.75 -10.33 16.53
N TYR A 73 -6.77 -10.54 15.69
CA TYR A 73 -6.62 -11.01 14.30
C TYR A 73 -5.73 -10.07 13.48
N ALA A 74 -5.66 -8.77 13.83
CA ALA A 74 -4.78 -7.79 13.20
C ALA A 74 -3.29 -8.19 13.18
N LYS A 75 -2.85 -9.01 14.15
CA LYS A 75 -1.47 -9.53 14.22
C LYS A 75 -1.19 -10.63 13.20
N GLN A 76 -2.22 -11.34 12.75
CA GLN A 76 -2.13 -12.44 11.78
C GLN A 76 -2.28 -11.94 10.33
N VAL A 77 -2.85 -10.75 10.14
CA VAL A 77 -3.01 -10.15 8.81
C VAL A 77 -1.65 -9.69 8.29
N ASP A 78 -1.40 -9.93 7.00
CA ASP A 78 -0.22 -9.40 6.33
C ASP A 78 -0.07 -7.89 6.57
N PRO A 79 1.12 -7.43 6.93
CA PRO A 79 1.32 -6.03 7.24
C PRO A 79 1.08 -5.15 6.00
N ILE A 80 0.41 -4.01 6.21
CA ILE A 80 0.24 -2.98 5.20
C ILE A 80 1.61 -2.42 4.84
N ARG A 81 1.93 -2.46 3.55
CA ARG A 81 3.16 -1.86 3.03
C ARG A 81 2.99 -0.36 2.87
N LEU A 82 3.91 0.37 3.49
CA LEU A 82 3.93 1.83 3.53
C LEU A 82 5.11 2.39 2.76
N VAL A 83 4.88 3.50 2.08
CA VAL A 83 5.91 4.25 1.36
C VAL A 83 5.84 5.73 1.71
N ARG A 84 6.99 6.34 1.95
CA ARG A 84 7.09 7.78 2.18
C ARG A 84 7.02 8.53 0.86
N PHE A 85 6.44 9.73 0.87
CA PHE A 85 6.41 10.58 -0.32
C PHE A 85 7.80 10.76 -0.95
N ASN A 86 8.83 11.00 -0.14
CA ASN A 86 10.20 11.25 -0.63
C ASN A 86 10.85 10.02 -1.30
N ASP A 87 10.39 8.81 -0.99
CA ASP A 87 10.91 7.57 -1.58
C ASP A 87 10.24 7.24 -2.93
N LEU A 88 9.16 7.95 -3.28
CA LEU A 88 8.45 7.76 -4.56
C LEU A 88 9.27 8.32 -5.72
N PRO A 89 9.07 7.83 -6.96
CA PRO A 89 9.74 8.41 -8.11
C PRO A 89 9.25 9.84 -8.38
N LYS A 90 10.13 10.70 -8.92
CA LYS A 90 9.91 12.15 -9.08
C LYS A 90 8.62 12.49 -9.83
N ASN A 91 8.29 11.72 -10.87
CA ASN A 91 7.05 11.88 -11.63
C ASN A 91 5.78 11.71 -10.75
N VAL A 92 5.79 10.74 -9.84
CA VAL A 92 4.69 10.54 -8.88
C VAL A 92 4.70 11.63 -7.81
N GLN A 93 5.88 12.03 -7.33
CA GLN A 93 6.02 13.13 -6.38
C GLN A 93 5.42 14.42 -6.93
N SER A 94 5.76 14.81 -8.17
CA SER A 94 5.22 16.01 -8.82
C SER A 94 3.69 15.97 -8.91
N LYS A 95 3.12 14.84 -9.37
CA LYS A 95 1.67 14.67 -9.45
C LYS A 95 0.99 14.79 -8.08
N LEU A 96 1.59 14.20 -7.05
CA LEU A 96 1.05 14.26 -5.70
C LEU A 96 1.17 15.68 -5.11
N LEU A 97 2.26 16.39 -5.36
CA LEU A 97 2.43 17.79 -4.96
C LEU A 97 1.38 18.69 -5.60
N GLU A 98 1.08 18.49 -6.89
CA GLU A 98 0.00 19.19 -7.59
C GLU A 98 -1.37 18.98 -6.93
N GLN A 99 -1.60 17.81 -6.33
CA GLN A 99 -2.82 17.50 -5.57
C GLN A 99 -2.81 18.05 -4.13
N GLY A 100 -1.77 18.79 -3.75
CA GLY A 100 -1.57 19.30 -2.40
C GLY A 100 -1.09 18.24 -1.41
N ALA A 101 -0.42 17.18 -1.88
CA ALA A 101 0.34 16.29 -1.00
C ALA A 101 1.52 17.04 -0.37
N LYS A 102 1.93 16.59 0.81
CA LYS A 102 3.10 17.12 1.52
C LYS A 102 4.18 16.06 1.58
N SER A 103 5.43 16.50 1.67
CA SER A 103 6.62 15.61 1.74
C SER A 103 6.64 14.69 2.96
N ASN A 104 5.93 15.04 4.03
CA ASN A 104 5.79 14.22 5.23
C ASN A 104 4.65 13.18 5.15
N MET A 105 3.94 13.08 4.02
CA MET A 105 2.85 12.11 3.87
C MET A 105 3.36 10.69 3.62
N VAL A 106 2.60 9.72 4.13
CA VAL A 106 2.84 8.29 3.95
C VAL A 106 1.66 7.67 3.18
N PHE A 107 1.98 6.90 2.16
CA PHE A 107 1.02 6.23 1.31
C PHE A 107 1.05 4.72 1.52
N SER A 108 -0.11 4.08 1.34
CA SER A 108 -0.25 2.63 1.36
C SER A 108 -0.15 2.04 -0.03
N LEU A 109 0.62 0.96 -0.14
CA LEU A 109 0.58 0.08 -1.31
C LEU A 109 -0.57 -0.94 -1.22
N ASP A 110 -1.19 -1.12 -0.06
CA ASP A 110 -2.27 -2.08 0.17
C ASP A 110 -3.59 -1.39 0.57
N ASN A 111 -4.18 -0.63 -0.37
CA ASN A 111 -5.40 0.16 -0.14
C ASN A 111 -6.57 -0.67 0.43
N ARG A 112 -6.73 -1.92 -0.01
CA ARG A 112 -7.78 -2.83 0.49
C ARG A 112 -7.66 -3.12 1.99
N ARG A 113 -6.44 -3.44 2.44
CA ARG A 113 -6.16 -3.71 3.86
C ARG A 113 -6.29 -2.44 4.70
N LEU A 114 -5.80 -1.32 4.17
CA LEU A 114 -5.95 -0.01 4.81
C LEU A 114 -7.43 0.37 4.97
N ALA A 115 -8.26 0.13 3.95
CA ALA A 115 -9.68 0.41 3.99
C ALA A 115 -10.39 -0.43 5.08
N ALA A 116 -10.10 -1.73 5.14
CA ALA A 116 -10.63 -2.60 6.20
C ALA A 116 -10.21 -2.12 7.60
N ALA A 117 -8.95 -1.73 7.78
CA ALA A 117 -8.44 -1.20 9.04
C ALA A 117 -9.10 0.15 9.42
N LYS A 118 -9.30 1.04 8.44
CA LYS A 118 -10.02 2.32 8.63
C LYS A 118 -11.48 2.10 9.00
N GLN A 119 -12.17 1.15 8.37
CA GLN A 119 -13.56 0.78 8.68
C GLN A 119 -13.67 0.19 10.10
N ALA A 120 -12.80 -0.75 10.45
CA ALA A 120 -12.77 -1.36 11.78
C ALA A 120 -12.27 -0.39 12.88
N LYS A 121 -11.62 0.72 12.50
CA LYS A 121 -10.91 1.65 13.40
C LYS A 121 -9.84 0.94 14.26
N VAL A 122 -9.33 -0.18 13.78
CA VAL A 122 -8.30 -1.00 14.45
C VAL A 122 -6.95 -0.74 13.81
N GLY A 123 -5.91 -0.61 14.64
CA GLY A 123 -4.53 -0.58 14.18
C GLY A 123 -4.13 -1.95 13.65
N VAL A 124 -3.63 -2.00 12.42
CA VAL A 124 -3.12 -3.24 11.81
C VAL A 124 -1.60 -3.18 11.68
N ASN A 125 -0.98 -4.35 11.56
CA ASN A 125 0.45 -4.44 11.35
C ASN A 125 0.84 -3.70 10.04
N THR A 126 1.97 -3.02 10.07
CA THR A 126 2.50 -2.19 8.98
C THR A 126 3.99 -2.44 8.85
N ARG A 127 4.49 -2.33 7.63
CA ARG A 127 5.92 -2.39 7.33
C ARG A 127 6.27 -1.35 6.28
N TRP A 128 7.49 -0.84 6.33
CA TRP A 128 8.01 -0.04 5.23
C TRP A 128 8.25 -0.92 4.01
N ALA A 129 7.85 -0.43 2.84
CA ALA A 129 8.11 -1.09 1.56
C ALA A 129 9.60 -1.00 1.23
N THR A 130 10.14 -2.06 0.63
CA THR A 130 11.52 -2.06 0.16
C THR A 130 11.69 -1.16 -1.07
N PRO A 131 12.90 -0.65 -1.35
CA PRO A 131 13.15 0.15 -2.55
C PRO A 131 12.73 -0.54 -3.85
N GLU A 132 12.87 -1.87 -3.92
CA GLU A 132 12.47 -2.68 -5.07
C GLU A 132 10.93 -2.75 -5.21
N GLU A 133 10.20 -2.97 -4.12
CA GLU A 133 8.74 -2.89 -4.11
C GLU A 133 8.26 -1.50 -4.53
N ILE A 134 8.94 -0.44 -4.08
CA ILE A 134 8.60 0.94 -4.45
C ILE A 134 8.84 1.16 -5.95
N GLN A 135 9.98 0.74 -6.50
CA GLN A 135 10.24 0.93 -7.93
C GLN A 135 9.26 0.17 -8.82
N ASN A 136 8.87 -1.05 -8.42
CA ASN A 136 7.94 -1.88 -9.18
C ASN A 136 6.47 -1.44 -9.02
N GLU A 137 6.06 -1.06 -7.81
CA GLU A 137 4.67 -0.74 -7.53
C GLU A 137 4.36 0.76 -7.57
N ALA A 138 5.30 1.67 -7.28
CA ALA A 138 5.07 3.11 -7.24
C ALA A 138 5.08 3.77 -8.63
N THR A 139 4.35 3.18 -9.57
CA THR A 139 4.12 3.74 -10.90
C THR A 139 2.99 4.76 -10.88
N LEU A 140 2.94 5.66 -11.87
CA LEU A 140 1.82 6.61 -12.06
C LEU A 140 0.45 5.91 -12.15
N ARG A 141 0.44 4.66 -12.65
CA ARG A 141 -0.77 3.83 -12.73
C ARG A 141 -1.23 3.36 -11.35
N ARG A 142 -0.30 3.06 -10.44
CA ARG A 142 -0.61 2.70 -9.05
C ARG A 142 -0.91 3.93 -8.20
N PHE A 143 -0.27 5.07 -8.45
CA PHE A 143 -0.55 6.34 -7.78
C PHE A 143 -1.58 7.15 -8.58
N SER A 144 -2.75 6.55 -8.75
CA SER A 144 -3.86 7.11 -9.51
C SER A 144 -4.78 8.02 -8.71
N THR A 145 -4.52 8.25 -7.42
CA THR A 145 -5.32 9.15 -6.58
C THR A 145 -5.42 10.56 -7.19
N ASN A 146 -6.55 11.24 -6.95
CA ASN A 146 -6.81 12.61 -7.38
C ASN A 146 -6.74 13.62 -6.21
N ASP A 147 -6.78 13.14 -4.97
CA ASP A 147 -6.88 13.96 -3.75
C ASP A 147 -5.72 13.71 -2.79
N ALA A 148 -4.52 13.40 -3.32
CA ALA A 148 -3.37 13.00 -2.51
C ALA A 148 -3.70 11.87 -1.51
N GLY A 149 -4.56 10.94 -1.92
CA GLY A 149 -4.93 9.75 -1.15
C GLY A 149 -5.80 10.00 0.08
N LYS A 150 -6.49 11.14 0.16
CA LYS A 150 -7.40 11.46 1.28
C LYS A 150 -8.64 10.57 1.30
N SER A 151 -9.25 10.38 0.15
CA SER A 151 -10.52 9.68 -0.05
C SER A 151 -10.35 8.51 -1.02
N ILE A 152 -11.31 7.59 -0.96
CA ILE A 152 -11.54 6.56 -1.96
C ILE A 152 -12.91 6.84 -2.59
N CYS A 153 -13.02 6.76 -3.91
CA CYS A 153 -14.32 6.64 -4.55
C CYS A 153 -14.78 5.18 -4.42
N HIS A 154 -15.93 4.97 -3.79
CA HIS A 154 -16.70 3.74 -4.00
C HIS A 154 -17.45 3.94 -5.30
N ASN A 155 -17.09 3.16 -6.31
CA ASN A 155 -17.85 3.06 -7.55
C ASN A 155 -18.78 1.85 -7.46
#